data_AF-A0AAV5TR19-F1
#
_entry.id   AF-A0AAV5TR19-F1
#
_cell.length_a   1.000
_cell.length_b   1.000
_cell.length_c   1.000
_cell.angle_alpha   90.00
_cell.angle_beta   90.00
_cell.angle_gamma   90.00
#
_symmetry.space_group_name_H-M   'P 1'
#
loop_
_entity.id
_entity.type
_entity.pdbx_description
1 polymer ?
#
loop_
_entity_poly.entity_id
_entity_poly.type
_entity_poly.pdbx_seq_one_letter_code
_entity_poly.pdbx_strand_id
1 'polypeptide(L)'
;LEFMQESESLSLLEQLPQELAWKIMENVPDAVFELRLTSKVLKSRVDEYALQRATFPLVETLEFSKINLDGDFEIILKIPKHNADLFELRLKLRRSGPFSNTHMKRSRRVKRPNEYSFLYDDQLMNFVNEYTGTQLETVMLTYSYGQTEYSIISEILSRFGFRNLNVKFEAITDDLTDLFFQTIETCKVESCTVQTDNNTASNPVEFLLGLSSLVRSIFIVQPEHFLDRQSRILFGIRDIHWAPVIFDMFSRKLDKLEIENQYCQEYLSDNDILILKERLPFLNKKIWFEATCNVNPQDRLIRNDHSITIKQNYGLTIPSSTLVIKHLSREHEQFEDH
;
A
#
# COMPACT_ATOMS: atom_id res chain seq x y z
N LEU A 1 -63.99 12.83 -25.28
CA LEU A 1 -63.08 11.97 -24.50
C LEU A 1 -62.00 11.48 -25.45
N GLU A 2 -61.08 12.39 -25.78
CA GLU A 2 -59.87 12.06 -26.54
C GLU A 2 -58.86 11.48 -25.55
N PHE A 3 -58.55 10.19 -25.72
CA PHE A 3 -57.38 9.60 -25.11
C PHE A 3 -56.16 10.16 -25.85
N MET A 4 -55.59 11.25 -25.33
CA MET A 4 -54.21 11.59 -25.64
C MET A 4 -53.33 10.47 -25.07
N GLN A 5 -52.89 9.56 -25.94
CA GLN A 5 -51.71 8.76 -25.66
C GLN A 5 -50.53 9.74 -25.56
N GLU A 6 -50.17 10.12 -24.34
CA GLU A 6 -48.80 10.54 -24.06
C GLU A 6 -47.90 9.37 -24.46
N SER A 7 -47.37 9.45 -25.67
CA SER A 7 -46.13 8.76 -26.03
C SER A 7 -45.10 9.29 -25.02
N GLU A 8 -44.85 8.55 -23.94
CA GLU A 8 -43.76 8.82 -23.00
C GLU A 8 -42.46 8.92 -23.80
N SER A 9 -42.11 10.13 -24.22
CA SER A 9 -40.88 10.38 -24.95
C SER A 9 -39.75 10.17 -23.96
N LEU A 10 -38.83 9.26 -24.28
CA LEU A 10 -37.62 9.02 -23.50
C LEU A 10 -36.94 10.34 -23.15
N SER A 11 -36.43 10.47 -21.94
CA SER A 11 -35.64 11.63 -21.55
C SER A 11 -34.36 11.75 -22.39
N LEU A 12 -33.77 12.95 -22.46
CA LEU A 12 -32.50 13.16 -23.18
C LEU A 12 -31.40 12.20 -22.70
N LEU A 13 -31.39 11.87 -21.40
CA LEU A 13 -30.41 10.95 -20.81
C LEU A 13 -30.62 9.49 -21.30
N GLU A 14 -31.88 9.08 -21.47
CA GLU A 14 -32.24 7.77 -22.01
C GLU A 14 -32.03 7.67 -23.53
N GLN A 15 -32.07 8.80 -24.23
CA GLN A 15 -31.79 8.87 -25.67
C GLN A 15 -30.29 8.83 -25.99
N LEU A 16 -29.41 9.02 -25.02
CA LEU A 16 -27.96 8.97 -25.26
C LEU A 16 -27.55 7.62 -25.86
N PRO A 17 -26.56 7.60 -26.77
CA PRO A 17 -25.82 6.40 -27.12
C PRO A 17 -25.28 5.70 -25.87
N GLN A 18 -25.25 4.37 -25.92
CA GLN A 18 -24.87 3.51 -24.80
C GLN A 18 -23.47 3.85 -24.26
N GLU A 19 -22.53 4.11 -25.17
CA GLU A 19 -21.14 4.43 -24.85
C GLU A 19 -21.02 5.77 -24.11
N LEU A 20 -21.86 6.75 -24.43
CA LEU A 20 -21.89 8.03 -23.72
C LEU A 20 -22.53 7.88 -22.34
N ALA A 21 -23.59 7.08 -22.23
CA ALA A 21 -24.20 6.78 -20.94
C ALA A 21 -23.20 6.08 -20.00
N TRP A 22 -22.40 5.14 -20.51
CA TRP A 22 -21.36 4.45 -19.73
C TRP A 22 -20.21 5.38 -19.33
N LYS A 23 -19.79 6.29 -20.20
CA LYS A 23 -18.81 7.32 -19.83
C LYS A 23 -19.33 8.21 -18.70
N ILE A 24 -20.62 8.52 -18.67
CA ILE A 24 -21.22 9.25 -17.54
C ILE A 24 -21.10 8.42 -16.26
N MET A 25 -21.46 7.14 -16.30
CA MET A 25 -21.37 6.24 -15.13
C MET A 25 -19.93 6.06 -14.62
N GLU A 26 -18.93 6.08 -15.51
CA GLU A 26 -17.51 6.04 -15.15
C GLU A 26 -17.07 7.30 -14.39
N ASN A 27 -17.69 8.46 -14.66
CA ASN A 27 -17.39 9.71 -13.98
C ASN A 27 -18.21 9.91 -12.69
N VAL A 28 -19.35 9.24 -12.55
CA VAL A 28 -20.20 9.27 -11.35
C VAL A 28 -20.58 7.86 -10.85
N PRO A 29 -19.58 7.04 -10.45
CA PRO A 29 -19.82 5.66 -10.03
C PRO A 29 -20.60 5.53 -8.71
N ASP A 30 -20.74 6.60 -7.95
CA ASP A 30 -21.54 6.70 -6.73
C ASP A 30 -23.04 6.88 -7.01
N ALA A 31 -23.41 7.46 -8.15
CA ALA A 31 -24.81 7.69 -8.53
C ALA A 31 -25.49 6.48 -9.19
N VAL A 32 -24.81 5.33 -9.31
CA VAL A 32 -25.31 4.19 -10.09
C VAL A 32 -26.59 3.59 -9.54
N PHE A 33 -26.81 3.62 -8.23
CA PHE A 33 -28.06 3.12 -7.65
C PHE A 33 -29.23 4.06 -7.92
N GLU A 34 -29.00 5.37 -7.85
CA GLU A 34 -29.96 6.42 -8.17
C GLU A 34 -30.35 6.33 -9.65
N LEU A 35 -29.37 6.25 -10.55
CA LEU A 35 -29.58 6.05 -11.99
C LEU A 35 -30.35 4.75 -12.29
N ARG A 36 -30.13 3.71 -11.49
CA ARG A 36 -30.87 2.45 -11.63
C ARG A 36 -32.33 2.56 -11.19
N LEU A 37 -32.65 3.48 -10.28
CA LEU A 37 -34.00 3.71 -9.77
C LEU A 37 -34.81 4.71 -10.62
N THR A 38 -34.17 5.50 -11.48
CA THR A 38 -34.85 6.55 -12.26
C THR A 38 -35.75 6.00 -13.38
N SER A 39 -35.34 4.95 -14.10
CA SER A 39 -36.15 4.36 -15.17
C SER A 39 -35.75 2.94 -15.54
N LYS A 40 -36.61 2.23 -16.28
CA LYS A 40 -36.31 0.88 -16.79
C LYS A 40 -35.15 0.88 -17.78
N VAL A 41 -35.04 1.92 -18.61
CA VAL A 41 -33.96 2.04 -19.61
C VAL A 41 -32.62 2.27 -18.92
N LEU A 42 -32.56 3.20 -17.97
CA LEU A 42 -31.33 3.46 -17.21
C LEU A 42 -30.94 2.27 -16.35
N LYS A 43 -31.91 1.58 -15.74
CA LYS A 43 -31.66 0.31 -15.05
C LYS A 43 -30.94 -0.71 -15.94
N SER A 44 -31.45 -0.96 -17.16
CA SER A 44 -30.82 -1.91 -18.09
C SER A 44 -29.39 -1.49 -18.42
N ARG A 45 -29.18 -0.22 -18.74
CA ARG A 45 -27.85 0.32 -19.11
C ARG A 45 -26.85 0.25 -17.97
N VAL A 46 -27.29 0.57 -16.74
CA VAL A 46 -26.47 0.47 -15.52
C VAL A 46 -26.13 -0.98 -15.22
N ASP A 47 -27.09 -1.91 -15.35
CA ASP A 47 -26.86 -3.33 -15.11
C ASP A 47 -25.89 -3.91 -16.16
N GLU A 48 -26.05 -3.56 -17.43
CA GLU A 48 -25.13 -3.92 -18.51
C GLU A 48 -23.73 -3.36 -18.26
N TYR A 49 -23.61 -2.08 -17.89
CA TYR A 49 -22.34 -1.43 -17.57
C TYR A 49 -21.61 -2.12 -16.41
N ALA A 50 -22.33 -2.39 -15.33
CA ALA A 50 -21.78 -3.05 -14.15
C ALA A 50 -21.28 -4.47 -14.48
N LEU A 51 -21.89 -5.17 -15.43
CA LEU A 51 -21.42 -6.49 -15.86
C LEU A 51 -20.16 -6.45 -16.74
N GLN A 52 -19.75 -5.29 -17.25
CA GLN A 52 -18.54 -5.14 -18.05
C GLN A 52 -17.26 -5.17 -17.20
N ARG A 53 -16.15 -5.57 -17.84
CA ARG A 53 -14.82 -5.45 -17.26
C ARG A 53 -14.54 -4.00 -16.92
N ALA A 54 -13.94 -3.76 -15.74
CA ALA A 54 -13.57 -2.41 -15.34
C ALA A 54 -12.50 -1.84 -16.29
N THR A 55 -12.73 -0.62 -16.79
CA THR A 55 -11.75 0.16 -17.57
C THR A 55 -10.85 1.02 -16.70
N PHE A 56 -11.20 1.17 -15.42
CA PHE A 56 -10.50 1.96 -14.41
C PHE A 56 -10.37 1.15 -13.11
N PRO A 57 -9.40 1.48 -12.24
CA PRO A 57 -9.19 0.74 -11.00
C PRO A 57 -10.33 1.00 -10.01
N LEU A 58 -11.15 -0.02 -9.76
CA LEU A 58 -12.19 0.02 -8.72
C LEU A 58 -11.63 -0.23 -7.33
N VAL A 59 -10.57 -1.03 -7.25
CA VAL A 59 -9.90 -1.41 -6.01
C VAL A 59 -8.57 -0.68 -5.95
N GLU A 60 -8.35 0.03 -4.86
CA GLU A 60 -7.14 0.80 -4.62
C GLU A 60 -6.09 -0.07 -3.91
N THR A 61 -6.53 -0.78 -2.88
CA THR A 61 -5.67 -1.67 -2.08
C THR A 61 -6.24 -3.07 -2.00
N LEU A 62 -5.37 -4.05 -2.23
CA LEU A 62 -5.61 -5.46 -1.93
C LEU A 62 -4.80 -5.83 -0.70
N GLU A 63 -5.49 -6.25 0.36
CA GLU A 63 -4.87 -6.67 1.61
C GLU A 63 -5.15 -8.16 1.84
N PHE A 64 -4.09 -8.92 2.11
CA PHE A 64 -4.18 -10.27 2.62
C PHE A 64 -3.96 -10.20 4.13
N SER A 65 -4.81 -10.87 4.91
CA SER A 65 -4.68 -10.97 6.36
C SER A 65 -4.84 -12.41 6.82
N LYS A 66 -3.91 -12.94 7.63
CA LYS A 66 -4.08 -14.27 8.24
C LYS A 66 -5.16 -14.23 9.32
N ILE A 67 -6.11 -15.17 9.27
CA ILE A 67 -7.20 -15.24 10.26
C ILE A 67 -6.83 -16.21 11.38
N ASN A 68 -6.39 -17.41 10.99
CA ASN A 68 -6.16 -18.54 11.89
C ASN A 68 -4.79 -19.18 11.64
N LEU A 69 -4.33 -20.00 12.58
CA LEU A 69 -3.11 -20.79 12.43
C LEU A 69 -3.23 -21.85 11.32
N ASP A 70 -4.45 -22.27 10.98
CA ASP A 70 -4.73 -23.34 10.02
C ASP A 70 -4.48 -22.95 8.55
N GLY A 71 -4.03 -21.71 8.30
CA GLY A 71 -3.67 -21.25 6.95
C GLY A 71 -4.83 -20.59 6.18
N ASP A 72 -5.95 -20.30 6.84
CA ASP A 72 -7.00 -19.48 6.24
C ASP A 72 -6.61 -18.00 6.22
N PHE A 73 -6.75 -17.37 5.04
CA PHE A 73 -6.55 -15.94 4.87
C PHE A 73 -7.85 -15.22 4.53
N GLU A 74 -7.96 -14.02 5.05
CA GLU A 74 -8.92 -13.02 4.66
C GLU A 74 -8.33 -12.17 3.53
N ILE A 75 -9.18 -11.84 2.57
CA ILE A 75 -8.92 -10.84 1.55
C ILE A 75 -9.74 -9.61 1.88
N ILE A 76 -9.06 -8.49 2.03
CA ILE A 76 -9.65 -7.19 2.32
C ILE A 76 -9.42 -6.30 1.10
N LEU A 77 -10.50 -5.86 0.48
CA LEU A 77 -10.47 -4.89 -0.62
C LEU A 77 -10.76 -3.50 -0.06
N LYS A 78 -9.87 -2.55 -0.30
CA LYS A 78 -10.10 -1.12 0.02
C LYS A 78 -10.52 -0.40 -1.24
N ILE A 79 -11.71 0.18 -1.18
CA ILE A 79 -12.40 0.76 -2.33
C ILE A 79 -12.66 2.24 -2.07
N PRO A 80 -12.24 3.15 -2.97
CA PRO A 80 -12.55 4.56 -2.86
C PRO A 80 -14.04 4.79 -2.68
N LYS A 81 -14.42 5.76 -1.84
CA LYS A 81 -15.82 5.97 -1.50
C LYS A 81 -16.72 6.19 -2.71
N HIS A 82 -16.23 6.94 -3.70
CA HIS A 82 -16.95 7.22 -4.93
C HIS A 82 -17.17 5.96 -5.79
N ASN A 83 -16.31 4.94 -5.68
CA ASN A 83 -16.42 3.69 -6.44
C ASN A 83 -17.25 2.60 -5.74
N ALA A 84 -17.59 2.80 -4.46
CA ALA A 84 -18.15 1.74 -3.62
C ALA A 84 -19.52 1.26 -4.09
N ASP A 85 -20.38 2.16 -4.56
CA ASP A 85 -21.73 1.80 -4.97
C ASP A 85 -21.73 1.01 -6.27
N LEU A 86 -20.88 1.39 -7.24
CA LEU A 86 -20.61 0.56 -8.42
C LEU A 86 -20.03 -0.80 -8.05
N PHE A 87 -19.02 -0.87 -7.17
CA PHE A 87 -18.49 -2.15 -6.73
C PHE A 87 -19.56 -3.06 -6.11
N GLU A 88 -20.38 -2.52 -5.19
CA GLU A 88 -21.48 -3.27 -4.57
C GLU A 88 -22.51 -3.73 -5.60
N LEU A 89 -22.83 -2.90 -6.60
CA LEU A 89 -23.74 -3.27 -7.67
C LEU A 89 -23.17 -4.43 -8.50
N ARG A 90 -21.90 -4.36 -8.89
CA ARG A 90 -21.20 -5.42 -9.63
C ARG A 90 -21.22 -6.73 -8.87
N LEU A 91 -20.95 -6.67 -7.57
CA LEU A 91 -21.04 -7.82 -6.68
C LEU A 91 -22.47 -8.38 -6.63
N LYS A 92 -23.49 -7.52 -6.44
CA LYS A 92 -24.91 -7.91 -6.35
C LYS A 92 -25.46 -8.51 -7.64
N LEU A 93 -25.08 -8.01 -8.81
CA LEU A 93 -25.56 -8.53 -10.09
C LEU A 93 -24.98 -9.90 -10.44
N ARG A 94 -23.80 -10.22 -9.91
CA ARG A 94 -23.13 -11.52 -10.10
C ARG A 94 -23.33 -12.52 -8.97
N ARG A 95 -24.21 -12.20 -8.00
CA ARG A 95 -24.54 -13.05 -6.83
C ARG A 95 -25.25 -14.38 -7.13
N SER A 96 -25.31 -14.82 -8.38
CA SER A 96 -25.54 -16.23 -8.72
C SER A 96 -24.32 -17.14 -8.40
N GLY A 97 -23.19 -16.58 -7.94
CA GLY A 97 -21.98 -17.31 -7.49
C GLY A 97 -21.78 -17.39 -5.95
N PRO A 98 -20.57 -17.75 -5.46
CA PRO A 98 -20.25 -18.10 -4.07
C PRO A 98 -20.43 -16.97 -3.03
N PHE A 99 -20.84 -15.77 -3.47
CA PHE A 99 -20.97 -14.56 -2.65
C PHE A 99 -22.35 -14.39 -1.98
N SER A 100 -23.21 -15.41 -2.04
CA SER A 100 -24.51 -15.42 -1.38
C SER A 100 -24.40 -15.46 0.15
N ASN A 101 -23.29 -16.01 0.68
CA ASN A 101 -23.00 -16.15 2.12
C ASN A 101 -21.82 -15.32 2.61
N THR A 102 -21.14 -14.54 1.76
CA THR A 102 -20.03 -13.71 2.22
C THR A 102 -20.54 -12.58 3.12
N HIS A 103 -20.11 -12.62 4.38
CA HIS A 103 -20.34 -11.57 5.36
C HIS A 103 -19.57 -10.31 4.94
N MET A 104 -20.19 -9.53 4.06
CA MET A 104 -19.67 -8.25 3.64
C MET A 104 -19.72 -7.27 4.82
N LYS A 105 -18.62 -7.15 5.56
CA LYS A 105 -18.51 -6.19 6.65
C LYS A 105 -18.00 -4.86 6.11
N ARG A 106 -18.90 -3.89 5.97
CA ARG A 106 -18.53 -2.53 5.55
C ARG A 106 -18.11 -1.70 6.76
N SER A 107 -16.84 -1.30 6.81
CA SER A 107 -16.33 -0.32 7.76
C SER A 107 -16.52 1.10 7.20
N ARG A 108 -17.51 1.85 7.69
CA ARG A 108 -17.76 3.25 7.26
C ARG A 108 -16.99 4.21 8.17
N ARG A 109 -15.71 4.44 7.88
CA ARG A 109 -14.95 5.54 8.52
C ARG A 109 -15.04 6.80 7.66
N VAL A 110 -15.25 7.98 8.26
CA VAL A 110 -15.59 9.23 7.54
C VAL A 110 -14.51 9.67 6.52
N LYS A 111 -13.23 9.31 6.73
CA LYS A 111 -12.12 9.69 5.82
C LYS A 111 -11.41 8.52 5.11
N ARG A 112 -11.78 7.26 5.39
CA ARG A 112 -11.08 6.10 4.81
C ARG A 112 -11.88 5.45 3.68
N PRO A 113 -11.22 4.73 2.75
CA PRO A 113 -11.91 3.88 1.80
C PRO A 113 -12.86 2.90 2.49
N ASN A 114 -13.86 2.40 1.75
CA ASN A 114 -14.70 1.33 2.25
C ASN A 114 -13.89 0.03 2.20
N GLU A 115 -13.86 -0.68 3.32
CA GLU A 115 -13.23 -1.99 3.44
C GLU A 115 -14.29 -3.09 3.20
N TYR A 116 -13.95 -4.06 2.37
CA TYR A 116 -14.76 -5.24 2.08
C TYR A 116 -13.93 -6.49 2.35
N SER A 117 -14.37 -7.28 3.33
CA SER A 117 -13.68 -8.46 3.83
C SER A 117 -14.30 -9.75 3.30
N PHE A 118 -13.47 -10.70 2.88
CA PHE A 118 -13.88 -11.99 2.36
C PHE A 118 -12.91 -13.09 2.80
N LEU A 119 -13.41 -14.31 3.01
CA LEU A 119 -12.53 -15.48 3.09
C LEU A 119 -11.91 -15.75 1.72
N TYR A 120 -10.64 -16.15 1.70
CA TYR A 120 -9.97 -16.56 0.46
C TYR A 120 -10.73 -17.71 -0.21
N ASP A 121 -10.96 -17.54 -1.51
CA ASP A 121 -11.51 -18.55 -2.41
C ASP A 121 -11.02 -18.24 -3.84
N ASP A 122 -10.71 -19.27 -4.62
CA ASP A 122 -10.18 -19.08 -5.97
C ASP A 122 -11.18 -18.37 -6.90
N GLN A 123 -12.49 -18.57 -6.70
CA GLN A 123 -13.51 -17.88 -7.50
C GLN A 123 -13.59 -16.40 -7.13
N LEU A 124 -13.38 -16.05 -5.86
CA LEU A 124 -13.21 -14.66 -5.44
C LEU A 124 -12.00 -14.02 -6.12
N MET A 125 -10.86 -14.72 -6.21
CA MET A 125 -9.68 -14.13 -6.86
C MET A 125 -9.86 -13.92 -8.37
N ASN A 126 -10.60 -14.80 -9.04
CA ASN A 126 -10.99 -14.57 -10.42
C ASN A 126 -11.89 -13.34 -10.55
N PHE A 127 -12.84 -13.17 -9.63
CA PHE A 127 -13.67 -11.96 -9.56
C PHE A 127 -12.80 -10.71 -9.34
N VAL A 128 -11.90 -10.72 -8.34
CA VAL A 128 -11.02 -9.59 -8.04
C VAL A 128 -10.19 -9.22 -9.28
N ASN A 129 -9.57 -10.19 -9.95
CA ASN A 129 -8.77 -9.97 -11.16
C ASN A 129 -9.55 -9.35 -12.33
N GLU A 130 -10.85 -9.66 -12.48
CA GLU A 130 -11.70 -9.02 -13.48
C GLU A 130 -11.95 -7.52 -13.21
N TYR A 131 -11.87 -7.09 -11.94
CA TYR A 131 -12.40 -5.79 -11.49
C TYR A 131 -11.40 -4.83 -10.86
N THR A 132 -10.27 -5.32 -10.36
CA THR A 132 -9.14 -4.46 -9.96
C THR A 132 -8.59 -3.65 -11.13
N GLY A 133 -8.98 -3.99 -12.37
CA GLY A 133 -8.31 -3.49 -13.57
C GLY A 133 -6.94 -4.14 -13.70
N THR A 134 -6.08 -3.56 -14.54
CA THR A 134 -4.72 -4.09 -14.77
C THR A 134 -3.70 -3.64 -13.72
N GLN A 135 -4.04 -2.67 -12.86
CA GLN A 135 -3.07 -2.04 -11.97
C GLN A 135 -3.70 -1.65 -10.63
N LEU A 136 -3.30 -2.35 -9.57
CA LEU A 136 -3.50 -1.94 -8.19
C LEU A 136 -2.49 -0.85 -7.81
N GLU A 137 -2.86 -0.01 -6.86
CA GLU A 137 -1.92 0.96 -6.29
C GLU A 137 -1.01 0.26 -5.28
N THR A 138 -1.63 -0.35 -4.27
CA THR A 138 -0.93 -0.95 -3.12
C THR A 138 -1.42 -2.36 -2.84
N VAL A 139 -0.48 -3.25 -2.54
CA VAL A 139 -0.73 -4.57 -1.95
C VAL A 139 -0.23 -4.58 -0.52
N MET A 140 -1.05 -5.07 0.41
CA MET A 140 -0.69 -5.22 1.81
C MET A 140 -0.73 -6.68 2.22
N LEU A 141 0.31 -7.12 2.91
CA LEU A 141 0.43 -8.46 3.50
C LEU A 141 0.51 -8.27 5.02
N THR A 142 -0.64 -8.34 5.69
CA THR A 142 -0.75 -8.09 7.12
C THR A 142 -0.79 -9.41 7.86
N TYR A 143 0.13 -9.58 8.83
CA TYR A 143 0.30 -10.79 9.64
C TYR A 143 0.94 -11.97 8.91
N SER A 144 1.70 -12.71 9.71
CA SER A 144 2.60 -13.80 9.41
C SER A 144 2.16 -14.79 8.32
N TYR A 145 2.90 -14.79 7.22
CA TYR A 145 2.87 -15.88 6.26
C TYR A 145 4.13 -16.71 6.45
N GLY A 146 3.96 -17.99 6.79
CA GLY A 146 5.03 -18.94 6.59
C GLY A 146 5.36 -19.05 5.09
N GLN A 147 6.44 -19.77 4.78
CA GLN A 147 6.87 -19.96 3.39
C GLN A 147 5.76 -20.55 2.51
N THR A 148 4.98 -21.49 3.04
CA THR A 148 3.87 -22.14 2.32
C THR A 148 2.81 -21.12 1.96
N GLU A 149 2.33 -20.35 2.93
CA GLU A 149 1.29 -19.35 2.74
C GLU A 149 1.75 -18.23 1.81
N TYR A 150 2.99 -17.76 1.98
CA TYR A 150 3.55 -16.73 1.12
C TYR A 150 3.70 -17.21 -0.33
N SER A 151 3.98 -18.50 -0.57
CA SER A 151 4.09 -19.02 -1.95
C SER A 151 2.76 -19.04 -2.70
N ILE A 152 1.66 -19.34 -2.00
CA ILE A 152 0.30 -19.22 -2.55
C ILE A 152 0.02 -17.75 -2.88
N ILE A 153 0.31 -16.85 -1.94
CA ILE A 153 0.11 -15.41 -2.12
C ILE A 153 0.97 -14.88 -3.27
N SER A 154 2.24 -15.25 -3.39
CA SER A 154 3.11 -14.77 -4.45
C SER A 154 2.62 -15.21 -5.84
N GLU A 155 2.08 -16.43 -5.96
CA GLU A 155 1.45 -16.89 -7.19
C GLU A 155 0.23 -16.02 -7.53
N ILE A 156 -0.61 -15.69 -6.54
CA ILE A 156 -1.77 -14.82 -6.72
C ILE A 156 -1.31 -13.41 -7.13
N LEU A 157 -0.32 -12.84 -6.44
CA LEU A 157 0.21 -11.50 -6.69
C LEU A 157 0.79 -11.37 -8.10
N SER A 158 1.39 -12.43 -8.65
CA SER A 158 1.92 -12.44 -10.02
C SER A 158 0.86 -12.16 -11.09
N ARG A 159 -0.43 -12.27 -10.75
CA ARG A 159 -1.57 -11.99 -11.65
C ARG A 159 -1.93 -10.50 -11.69
N PHE A 160 -1.36 -9.67 -10.81
CA PHE A 160 -1.66 -8.25 -10.67
C PHE A 160 -0.44 -7.39 -10.99
N GLY A 161 -0.66 -6.22 -11.59
CA GLY A 161 0.32 -5.14 -11.61
C GLY A 161 0.14 -4.26 -10.38
N PHE A 162 1.21 -3.97 -9.63
CA PHE A 162 1.20 -2.99 -8.54
C PHE A 162 2.59 -2.40 -8.34
N ARG A 163 2.67 -1.22 -7.72
CA ARG A 163 3.94 -0.52 -7.50
C ARG A 163 4.37 -0.51 -6.05
N ASN A 164 3.41 -0.58 -5.13
CA ASN A 164 3.64 -0.47 -3.71
C ASN A 164 3.32 -1.80 -3.01
N LEU A 165 4.29 -2.33 -2.27
CA LEU A 165 4.13 -3.56 -1.49
C LEU A 165 4.41 -3.26 -0.01
N ASN A 166 3.41 -3.42 0.84
CA ASN A 166 3.55 -3.31 2.29
C ASN A 166 3.47 -4.69 2.92
N VAL A 167 4.51 -5.10 3.65
CA VAL A 167 4.57 -6.41 4.28
C VAL A 167 4.89 -6.28 5.75
N LYS A 168 4.07 -6.94 6.57
CA LYS A 168 4.32 -7.16 8.00
C LYS A 168 4.65 -8.63 8.24
N PHE A 169 5.92 -8.92 8.49
CA PHE A 169 6.41 -10.24 8.85
C PHE A 169 6.32 -10.51 10.36
N GLU A 170 6.01 -11.75 10.76
CA GLU A 170 6.30 -12.20 12.13
C GLU A 170 7.80 -12.36 12.32
N ALA A 171 8.39 -13.08 11.38
CA ALA A 171 9.77 -13.52 11.38
C ALA A 171 10.24 -13.54 9.93
N ILE A 172 11.33 -12.83 9.66
CA ILE A 172 12.04 -12.95 8.39
C ILE A 172 13.00 -14.15 8.51
N THR A 173 12.95 -15.05 7.54
CA THR A 173 13.85 -16.20 7.39
C THR A 173 14.53 -16.14 6.01
N ASP A 174 15.60 -16.91 5.83
CA ASP A 174 16.34 -16.93 4.56
C ASP A 174 15.45 -17.46 3.41
N ASP A 175 14.70 -18.54 3.65
CA ASP A 175 13.77 -19.11 2.65
C ASP A 175 12.65 -18.13 2.23
N LEU A 176 12.14 -17.33 3.18
CA LEU A 176 11.12 -16.32 2.89
C LEU A 176 11.71 -15.12 2.14
N THR A 177 12.98 -14.82 2.39
CA THR A 177 13.70 -13.70 1.75
C THR A 177 13.78 -13.89 0.24
N ASP A 178 14.17 -15.09 -0.22
CA ASP A 178 14.30 -15.38 -1.65
C ASP A 178 12.96 -15.27 -2.37
N LEU A 179 11.90 -15.83 -1.78
CA LEU A 179 10.55 -15.79 -2.35
C LEU A 179 9.98 -14.36 -2.38
N PHE A 180 10.27 -13.57 -1.34
CA PHE A 180 9.92 -12.16 -1.26
C PHE A 180 10.61 -11.34 -2.36
N PHE A 181 11.92 -11.52 -2.56
CA PHE A 181 12.66 -10.85 -3.62
C PHE A 181 12.18 -11.25 -5.02
N GLN A 182 11.91 -12.54 -5.24
CA GLN A 182 11.31 -13.01 -6.49
C GLN A 182 9.95 -12.34 -6.77
N THR A 183 9.14 -12.14 -5.72
CA THR A 183 7.84 -11.45 -5.84
C THR A 183 8.03 -9.99 -6.28
N ILE A 184 8.97 -9.27 -5.64
CA ILE A 184 9.31 -7.88 -5.97
C ILE A 184 9.75 -7.75 -7.42
N GLU A 185 10.62 -8.65 -7.89
CA GLU A 185 11.11 -8.65 -9.27
C GLU A 185 10.00 -8.96 -10.27
N THR A 186 9.22 -10.01 -10.01
CA THR A 186 8.14 -10.48 -10.88
C THR A 186 7.06 -9.41 -11.05
N CYS A 187 6.66 -8.79 -9.93
CA CYS A 187 5.60 -7.77 -9.91
C CYS A 187 6.14 -6.36 -10.26
N LYS A 188 7.46 -6.21 -10.41
CA LYS A 188 8.15 -4.93 -10.69
C LYS A 188 7.81 -3.84 -9.66
N VAL A 189 7.83 -4.21 -8.38
CA VAL A 189 7.55 -3.32 -7.27
C VAL A 189 8.56 -2.16 -7.26
N GLU A 190 8.07 -0.94 -7.08
CA GLU A 190 8.89 0.29 -7.04
C GLU A 190 9.14 0.78 -5.62
N SER A 191 8.18 0.55 -4.72
CA SER A 191 8.21 0.96 -3.32
C SER A 191 7.84 -0.20 -2.40
N CYS A 192 8.58 -0.37 -1.31
CA CYS A 192 8.30 -1.41 -0.33
C CYS A 192 8.27 -0.87 1.10
N THR A 193 7.23 -1.21 1.85
CA THR A 193 7.19 -1.05 3.30
C THR A 193 7.42 -2.39 3.96
N VAL A 194 8.37 -2.46 4.89
CA VAL A 194 8.68 -3.68 5.63
C VAL A 194 8.57 -3.39 7.12
N GLN A 195 7.72 -4.18 7.77
CA GLN A 195 7.61 -4.27 9.21
C GLN A 195 7.91 -5.70 9.62
N THR A 196 8.64 -5.89 10.72
CA THR A 196 8.90 -7.23 11.25
C THR A 196 8.83 -7.22 12.77
N ASP A 197 8.17 -8.21 13.36
CA ASP A 197 8.10 -8.35 14.82
C ASP A 197 9.38 -9.02 15.37
N ASN A 198 9.96 -9.94 14.61
CA ASN A 198 11.24 -10.57 14.87
C ASN A 198 12.04 -10.71 13.56
N ASN A 199 13.36 -10.60 13.59
CA ASN A 199 14.18 -10.92 12.43
C ASN A 199 15.15 -12.03 12.80
N THR A 200 14.92 -13.20 12.21
CA THR A 200 15.71 -14.42 12.43
C THR A 200 16.54 -14.81 11.21
N ALA A 201 16.58 -13.96 10.18
CA ALA A 201 17.41 -14.18 9.01
C ALA A 201 18.87 -14.28 9.44
N SER A 202 19.64 -15.13 8.76
CA SER A 202 21.05 -15.32 9.09
C SER A 202 21.86 -14.03 8.92
N ASN A 203 21.43 -13.16 7.99
CA ASN A 203 22.03 -11.85 7.77
C ASN A 203 20.98 -10.77 7.44
N PRO A 204 20.44 -10.06 8.45
CA PRO A 204 19.46 -9.01 8.22
C PRO A 204 19.99 -7.81 7.43
N VAL A 205 21.30 -7.56 7.45
CA VAL A 205 21.92 -6.50 6.62
C VAL A 205 21.82 -6.86 5.15
N GLU A 206 22.12 -8.10 4.77
CA GLU A 206 22.01 -8.55 3.38
C GLU A 206 20.56 -8.52 2.88
N PHE A 207 19.58 -8.77 3.75
CA PHE A 207 18.17 -8.56 3.40
C PHE A 207 17.91 -7.10 2.99
N LEU A 208 18.32 -6.12 3.81
CA LEU A 208 18.11 -4.70 3.52
C LEU A 208 18.86 -4.23 2.27
N LEU A 209 20.09 -4.73 2.10
CA LEU A 209 20.90 -4.46 0.92
C LEU A 209 20.29 -5.08 -0.34
N GLY A 210 19.81 -6.32 -0.27
CA GLY A 210 19.07 -6.99 -1.35
C GLY A 210 17.84 -6.19 -1.76
N LEU A 211 17.01 -5.81 -0.78
CA LEU A 211 15.83 -4.98 -1.02
C LEU A 211 16.19 -3.64 -1.69
N SER A 212 17.24 -2.95 -1.22
CA SER A 212 17.71 -1.67 -1.80
C SER A 212 18.27 -1.78 -3.22
N SER A 213 18.61 -2.99 -3.68
CA SER A 213 18.95 -3.26 -5.08
C SER A 213 17.72 -3.40 -5.98
N LEU A 214 16.58 -3.79 -5.41
CA LEU A 214 15.38 -4.16 -6.16
C LEU A 214 14.38 -3.00 -6.28
N VAL A 215 14.24 -2.16 -5.25
CA VAL A 215 13.23 -1.08 -5.21
C VAL A 215 13.88 0.31 -5.18
N ARG A 216 13.09 1.34 -5.50
CA ARG A 216 13.52 2.75 -5.43
C ARG A 216 13.14 3.42 -4.12
N SER A 217 12.19 2.86 -3.38
CA SER A 217 11.72 3.39 -2.11
C SER A 217 11.56 2.28 -1.09
N ILE A 218 12.08 2.50 0.13
CA ILE A 218 11.93 1.59 1.26
C ILE A 218 11.40 2.37 2.46
N PHE A 219 10.41 1.82 3.13
CA PHE A 219 10.00 2.24 4.47
C PHE A 219 10.19 1.09 5.44
N ILE A 220 10.92 1.34 6.52
CA ILE A 220 11.14 0.37 7.60
C ILE A 220 10.39 0.84 8.83
N VAL A 221 9.48 0.01 9.33
CA VAL A 221 8.73 0.29 10.56
C VAL A 221 9.10 -0.72 11.63
N GLN A 222 9.57 -0.24 12.79
CA GLN A 222 9.85 -1.08 13.96
C GLN A 222 8.85 -0.79 15.09
N PRO A 223 7.88 -1.69 15.35
CA PRO A 223 6.84 -1.48 16.35
C PRO A 223 7.37 -1.63 17.80
N GLU A 224 6.55 -1.24 18.79
CA GLU A 224 6.90 -1.25 20.23
C GLU A 224 7.21 -2.64 20.78
N HIS A 225 6.56 -3.64 20.21
CA HIS A 225 6.49 -4.96 20.80
C HIS A 225 7.90 -5.55 20.89
N PHE A 226 8.34 -5.84 22.12
CA PHE A 226 9.54 -6.65 22.46
C PHE A 226 10.88 -5.95 22.71
N LEU A 227 10.95 -4.62 22.81
CA LEU A 227 12.25 -3.95 22.92
C LEU A 227 12.50 -3.30 24.30
N ASP A 228 13.69 -3.58 24.83
CA ASP A 228 14.33 -2.72 25.82
C ASP A 228 14.55 -1.36 25.14
N ARG A 229 13.88 -0.31 25.65
CA ARG A 229 13.90 1.05 25.05
C ARG A 229 15.31 1.64 24.96
N GLN A 230 16.27 1.11 25.71
CA GLN A 230 17.67 1.53 25.66
C GLN A 230 18.52 0.71 24.68
N SER A 231 17.95 -0.30 24.02
CA SER A 231 18.69 -1.11 23.07
C SER A 231 18.88 -0.37 21.74
N ARG A 232 20.14 -0.30 21.27
CA ARG A 232 20.52 0.23 19.95
C ARG A 232 20.20 -0.80 18.87
N ILE A 233 18.92 -1.08 18.69
CA ILE A 233 18.43 -2.13 17.81
C ILE A 233 17.61 -1.56 16.66
N LEU A 234 17.94 -2.02 15.46
CA LEU A 234 17.12 -1.82 14.27
C LEU A 234 17.08 -3.13 13.50
N PHE A 235 15.89 -3.53 13.07
CA PHE A 235 15.67 -4.67 12.18
C PHE A 235 16.30 -5.99 12.71
N GLY A 236 16.26 -6.19 14.03
CA GLY A 236 16.82 -7.34 14.73
C GLY A 236 18.33 -7.27 15.03
N ILE A 237 19.06 -6.26 14.55
CA ILE A 237 20.50 -6.13 14.76
C ILE A 237 20.80 -5.10 15.85
N ARG A 238 21.66 -5.47 16.81
CA ARG A 238 22.08 -4.63 17.94
C ARG A 238 23.47 -4.05 17.75
N ASP A 239 23.66 -2.82 18.23
CA ASP A 239 24.97 -2.21 18.47
C ASP A 239 25.91 -2.15 17.25
N ILE A 240 25.36 -1.99 16.05
CA ILE A 240 26.13 -1.76 14.82
C ILE A 240 26.12 -0.30 14.39
N HIS A 241 27.11 0.07 13.58
CA HIS A 241 27.13 1.36 12.90
C HIS A 241 26.24 1.29 11.65
N TRP A 242 25.12 2.02 11.68
CA TRP A 242 24.16 2.02 10.58
C TRP A 242 24.54 2.94 9.43
N ALA A 243 25.43 3.92 9.65
CA ALA A 243 25.79 4.86 8.58
C ALA A 243 26.42 4.17 7.34
N PRO A 244 27.38 3.23 7.46
CA PRO A 244 27.88 2.46 6.32
C PRO A 244 26.78 1.67 5.60
N VAL A 245 25.90 1.00 6.35
CA VAL A 245 24.81 0.19 5.77
C VAL A 245 23.85 1.08 4.97
N ILE A 246 23.39 2.19 5.54
CA ILE A 246 22.49 3.14 4.86
C ILE A 246 23.18 3.74 3.63
N PHE A 247 24.46 4.07 3.71
CA PHE A 247 25.24 4.55 2.56
C PHE A 247 25.29 3.50 1.44
N ASP A 248 25.55 2.24 1.78
CA ASP A 248 25.59 1.13 0.83
C ASP A 248 24.20 0.87 0.22
N MET A 249 23.11 1.01 0.98
CA MET A 249 21.74 0.93 0.45
C MET A 249 21.50 2.01 -0.62
N PHE A 250 21.86 3.28 -0.36
CA PHE A 250 21.70 4.36 -1.34
C PHE A 250 22.65 4.27 -2.53
N SER A 251 23.78 3.58 -2.41
CA SER A 251 24.70 3.31 -3.53
C SER A 251 24.09 2.39 -4.59
N ARG A 252 23.01 1.68 -4.26
CA ARG A 252 22.27 0.75 -5.13
C ARG A 252 21.12 1.47 -5.87
N LYS A 253 19.99 0.78 -6.10
CA LYS A 253 18.82 1.32 -6.81
C LYS A 253 17.99 2.29 -5.98
N LEU A 254 18.12 2.23 -4.65
CA LEU A 254 17.35 3.02 -3.70
C LEU A 254 17.54 4.53 -3.87
N ASP A 255 16.43 5.26 -3.92
CA ASP A 255 16.40 6.72 -3.97
C ASP A 255 15.73 7.33 -2.73
N LYS A 256 14.87 6.56 -2.04
CA LYS A 256 14.08 6.98 -0.89
C LYS A 256 14.20 5.95 0.23
N LEU A 257 14.53 6.39 1.44
CA LEU A 257 14.54 5.53 2.63
C LEU A 257 13.91 6.28 3.79
N GLU A 258 12.90 5.67 4.40
CA GLU A 258 12.37 6.10 5.69
C GLU A 258 12.53 4.98 6.73
N ILE A 259 12.94 5.35 7.94
CA ILE A 259 13.08 4.43 9.08
C ILE A 259 12.33 5.01 10.27
N GLU A 260 11.21 4.37 10.62
CA GLU A 260 10.43 4.68 11.81
C GLU A 260 10.76 3.69 12.93
N ASN A 261 11.44 4.19 13.96
CA ASN A 261 11.87 3.39 15.12
C ASN A 261 11.74 4.22 16.41
N GLN A 262 10.50 4.60 16.72
CA GLN A 262 10.17 5.51 17.83
C GLN A 262 10.58 4.99 19.20
N TYR A 263 10.69 3.66 19.36
CA TYR A 263 10.94 3.00 20.64
C TYR A 263 12.43 2.74 20.92
N CYS A 264 13.28 2.69 19.88
CA CYS A 264 14.72 2.41 20.00
C CYS A 264 15.55 3.47 19.28
N GLN A 265 15.30 4.75 19.58
CA GLN A 265 15.86 5.91 18.86
C GLN A 265 17.40 6.00 18.88
N GLU A 266 18.06 5.25 19.76
CA GLU A 266 19.52 5.18 19.87
C GLU A 266 20.18 4.22 18.87
N TYR A 267 19.41 3.50 18.04
CA TYR A 267 19.99 2.66 16.97
C TYR A 267 20.89 3.48 16.04
N LEU A 268 20.59 4.76 15.84
CA LEU A 268 21.39 5.68 15.05
C LEU A 268 22.22 6.56 15.99
N SER A 269 23.51 6.24 16.14
CA SER A 269 24.41 6.98 17.02
C SER A 269 24.70 8.40 16.51
N ASP A 270 25.14 9.31 17.40
CA ASP A 270 25.57 10.66 17.02
C ASP A 270 26.64 10.64 15.92
N ASN A 271 27.57 9.68 15.99
CA ASN A 271 28.61 9.50 14.99
C ASN A 271 28.04 9.05 13.64
N ASP A 272 27.08 8.11 13.63
CA ASP A 272 26.40 7.71 12.40
C ASP A 272 25.66 8.90 11.75
N ILE A 273 24.99 9.72 12.57
CA ILE A 273 24.30 10.93 12.11
C ILE A 273 25.28 11.90 11.45
N LEU A 274 26.43 12.15 12.08
CA LEU A 274 27.47 13.02 11.50
C LEU A 274 27.96 12.47 10.16
N ILE A 275 28.27 11.17 10.09
CA ILE A 275 28.72 10.52 8.85
C ILE A 275 27.65 10.64 7.75
N LEU A 276 26.38 10.40 8.06
CA LEU A 276 25.28 10.50 7.07
C LEU A 276 25.10 11.93 6.56
N LYS A 277 25.14 12.92 7.46
CA LYS A 277 25.08 14.35 7.10
C LYS A 277 26.24 14.78 6.20
N GLU A 278 27.42 14.18 6.39
CA GLU A 278 28.60 14.49 5.60
C GLU A 278 28.67 13.74 4.27
N ARG A 279 28.20 12.50 4.19
CA ARG A 279 28.44 11.64 3.03
C ARG A 279 27.25 11.50 2.09
N LEU A 280 26.01 11.39 2.60
CA LEU A 280 24.83 11.17 1.74
C LEU A 280 24.64 12.27 0.69
N PRO A 281 24.80 13.58 1.01
CA PRO A 281 24.64 14.63 0.00
C PRO A 281 25.58 14.49 -1.21
N PHE A 282 26.72 13.81 -1.07
CA PHE A 282 27.74 13.68 -2.12
C PHE A 282 27.65 12.38 -2.92
N LEU A 283 26.61 11.56 -2.72
CA LEU A 283 26.37 10.33 -3.51
C LEU A 283 25.97 10.58 -4.97
N ASN A 284 25.92 11.84 -5.41
CA ASN A 284 25.51 12.25 -6.77
C ASN A 284 24.14 11.66 -7.19
N LYS A 285 23.23 11.50 -6.24
CA LYS A 285 21.86 11.04 -6.42
C LYS A 285 20.91 12.04 -5.78
N LYS A 286 19.69 12.13 -6.30
CA LYS A 286 18.62 12.94 -5.69
C LYS A 286 18.03 12.16 -4.53
N ILE A 287 18.73 12.12 -3.39
CA ILE A 287 18.35 11.27 -2.27
C ILE A 287 17.21 11.88 -1.48
N TRP A 288 16.37 11.03 -0.91
CA TRP A 288 15.50 11.40 0.19
C TRP A 288 15.62 10.37 1.32
N PHE A 289 16.11 10.81 2.47
CA PHE A 289 16.34 10.00 3.65
C PHE A 289 15.66 10.63 4.87
N GLU A 290 14.88 9.83 5.58
CA GLU A 290 14.31 10.17 6.88
C GLU A 290 14.52 9.02 7.87
N ALA A 291 14.92 9.35 9.09
CA ALA A 291 15.16 8.34 10.11
C ALA A 291 14.87 8.91 11.50
N THR A 292 14.10 8.18 12.29
CA THR A 292 13.95 8.47 13.72
C THR A 292 15.32 8.46 14.39
N CYS A 293 15.60 9.43 15.27
CA CYS A 293 16.83 9.52 16.04
C CYS A 293 16.62 10.25 17.38
N ASN A 294 17.59 10.12 18.30
CA ASN A 294 17.58 10.79 19.60
C ASN A 294 18.57 11.97 19.64
N VAL A 295 18.38 12.96 18.76
CA VAL A 295 19.25 14.16 18.71
C VAL A 295 18.43 15.43 18.82
N ASN A 296 18.98 16.43 19.49
CA ASN A 296 18.34 17.73 19.62
C ASN A 296 18.11 18.36 18.23
N PRO A 297 16.99 19.07 18.04
CA PRO A 297 16.73 19.81 16.82
C PRO A 297 17.88 20.77 16.49
N GLN A 298 18.18 20.88 15.20
CA GLN A 298 19.22 21.75 14.68
C GLN A 298 18.66 22.56 13.53
N ASP A 299 19.24 23.75 13.33
CA ASP A 299 18.91 24.61 12.21
C ASP A 299 19.14 23.91 10.88
N ARG A 300 18.36 24.31 9.89
CA ARG A 300 18.46 23.82 8.52
C ARG A 300 19.83 24.14 7.94
N LEU A 301 20.50 23.12 7.44
CA LEU A 301 21.76 23.22 6.70
C LEU A 301 21.53 22.79 5.24
N ILE A 302 22.16 23.45 4.29
CA ILE A 302 22.15 23.05 2.87
C ILE A 302 23.56 22.62 2.47
N ARG A 303 23.70 21.44 1.87
CA ARG A 303 24.96 20.91 1.34
C ARG A 303 24.71 20.14 0.04
N ASN A 304 25.47 20.44 -1.01
CA ASN A 304 25.41 19.77 -2.32
C ASN A 304 23.97 19.54 -2.82
N ASP A 305 23.16 20.60 -2.85
CA ASP A 305 21.73 20.56 -3.22
C ASP A 305 20.85 19.63 -2.36
N HIS A 306 21.26 19.36 -1.13
CA HIS A 306 20.45 18.67 -0.13
C HIS A 306 20.19 19.56 1.08
N SER A 307 18.93 19.62 1.51
CA SER A 307 18.53 20.14 2.82
C SER A 307 18.72 19.07 3.89
N ILE A 308 19.39 19.45 4.97
CA ILE A 308 19.66 18.63 6.14
C ILE A 308 19.00 19.31 7.33
N THR A 309 18.08 18.63 8.00
CA THR A 309 17.36 19.15 9.17
C THR A 309 17.17 18.05 10.20
N ILE A 310 17.10 18.41 11.49
CA ILE A 310 16.61 17.52 12.54
C ILE A 310 15.29 18.11 13.03
N LYS A 311 14.18 17.44 12.73
CA LYS A 311 12.84 17.89 13.12
C LYS A 311 12.46 17.24 14.44
N GLN A 312 11.83 18.01 15.33
CA GLN A 312 11.21 17.44 16.52
C GLN A 312 9.79 16.98 16.21
N ASN A 313 9.48 15.74 16.54
CA ASN A 313 8.16 15.18 16.45
C ASN A 313 7.55 15.12 17.84
N TYR A 314 6.50 15.93 18.05
CA TYR A 314 5.65 15.85 19.23
C TYR A 314 4.60 14.76 19.02
N GLY A 315 5.05 13.52 18.83
CA GLY A 315 4.18 12.36 18.79
C GLY A 315 3.36 12.23 20.08
N LEU A 316 2.20 11.57 20.00
CA LEU A 316 1.27 11.45 21.13
C LEU A 316 1.81 10.61 22.29
N THR A 317 2.81 9.75 22.04
CA THR A 317 3.32 8.76 23.00
C THR A 317 4.75 9.03 23.46
N ILE A 318 5.70 9.22 22.53
CA ILE A 318 7.11 9.44 22.86
C ILE A 318 7.67 10.58 22.00
N PRO A 319 8.19 11.68 22.59
CA PRO A 319 8.92 12.67 21.84
C PRO A 319 10.07 12.00 21.08
N SER A 320 10.16 12.27 19.79
CA SER A 320 11.26 11.77 18.96
C SER A 320 11.78 12.90 18.08
N SER A 321 13.00 12.74 17.60
CA SER A 321 13.50 13.57 16.51
C SER A 321 13.60 12.74 15.24
N THR A 322 13.56 13.40 14.09
CA THR A 322 13.82 12.78 12.79
C THR A 322 14.96 13.51 12.11
N LEU A 323 16.02 12.79 11.76
CA LEU A 323 17.03 13.25 10.82
C LEU A 323 16.42 13.21 9.42
N VAL A 324 16.42 14.34 8.73
CA VAL A 324 15.90 14.48 7.37
C VAL A 324 17.01 15.00 6.47
N ILE A 325 17.33 14.24 5.43
CA ILE A 325 18.28 14.61 4.37
C ILE A 325 17.55 14.45 3.03
N LYS A 326 17.13 15.56 2.42
CA LYS A 326 16.43 15.55 1.12
C LYS A 326 17.18 16.37 0.09
N HIS A 327 17.29 15.87 -1.13
CA HIS A 327 17.63 16.71 -2.28
C HIS A 327 16.58 17.82 -2.44
N LEU A 328 16.99 19.03 -2.80
CA LEU A 328 16.11 20.21 -2.88
C LEU A 328 14.93 20.00 -3.85
N SER A 329 15.12 19.22 -4.92
CA SER A 329 14.02 18.88 -5.83
C SER A 329 12.96 17.96 -5.23
N ARG A 330 13.20 17.40 -4.04
CA ARG A 330 12.31 16.48 -3.32
C ARG A 330 11.78 17.07 -2.01
N GLU A 331 12.02 18.36 -1.77
CA GLU A 331 11.71 19.00 -0.48
C GLU A 331 10.22 18.92 -0.12
N HIS A 332 9.35 19.00 -1.12
CA HIS A 332 7.90 18.93 -0.97
C HIS A 332 7.34 17.50 -1.06
N GLU A 333 8.20 16.50 -1.33
CA GLU A 333 7.75 15.10 -1.33
C GLU A 333 7.47 14.63 0.10
N GLN A 334 6.37 13.91 0.26
CA GLN A 334 6.01 13.16 1.46
C GLN A 334 6.16 11.67 1.18
N PHE A 335 6.35 10.88 2.23
CA PHE A 335 6.21 9.42 2.14
C PHE A 335 4.73 9.17 2.04
N GLU A 336 4.35 8.53 0.93
CA GLU A 336 2.97 8.40 0.49
C GLU A 336 2.06 8.15 1.70
N ASP A 337 1.00 8.96 1.83
CA ASP A 337 0.09 8.91 2.99
C ASP A 337 -0.41 7.47 3.18
N HIS A 338 0.01 6.82 4.28
CA HIS A 338 -0.37 5.45 4.65
C HIS A 338 -1.81 5.32 5.16
#